data_AF-A0A3B9VZ76-F1
#
_entry.id   AF-A0A3B9VZ76-F1
#
_cell.length_a   1.000
_cell.length_b   1.000
_cell.length_c   1.000
_cell.angle_alpha   90.00
_cell.angle_beta   90.00
_cell.angle_gamma   90.00
#
_symmetry.space_group_name_H-M   'P 1'
#
loop_
_entity.id
_entity.type
_entity.pdbx_description
1 polymer ?
#
loop_
_entity_poly.entity_id
_entity_poly.type
_entity_poly.pdbx_seq_one_letter_code
_entity_poly.pdbx_strand_id
1 'polypeptide(L)' 'HLNLHKTFCIPHGGGGPGVGPVAAKAHLAPFMPGDANKAAHEAGHGVAISASNFGSAGVLPISWA' A
#
# COMPACT_ATOMS: atom_id res chain seq x y z
N HIS A 1 6.81 -0.06 7.81
CA HIS A 1 5.39 -0.10 7.40
C HIS A 1 4.53 0.34 8.59
N LEU A 2 3.28 0.72 8.34
CA LEU A 2 2.27 0.99 9.38
C LEU A 2 1.20 -0.11 9.32
N ASN A 3 0.61 -0.48 10.45
CA ASN A 3 -0.56 -1.38 10.47
C ASN A 3 -1.83 -0.54 10.64
N LEU A 4 -2.51 -0.21 9.54
CA LEU A 4 -3.72 0.61 9.63
C LEU A 4 -4.85 -0.10 10.38
N HIS A 5 -4.88 -1.43 10.32
CA HIS A 5 -5.83 -2.28 11.05
C HIS A 5 -5.49 -2.52 12.53
N LYS A 6 -4.40 -1.91 13.03
CA LYS A 6 -4.05 -1.92 14.45
C LYS A 6 -4.10 -0.52 15.02
N THR A 7 -3.24 0.36 14.52
CA THR A 7 -3.04 1.71 15.07
C THR A 7 -4.05 2.72 14.55
N PHE A 8 -4.61 2.51 13.35
CA PHE A 8 -5.41 3.52 12.63
C PHE A 8 -6.82 3.02 12.30
N CYS A 9 -7.44 2.34 13.26
CA CYS A 9 -8.88 2.11 13.33
C CYS A 9 -9.53 1.20 12.27
N ILE A 10 -8.82 0.70 11.24
CA ILE A 10 -9.39 -0.31 10.34
C ILE A 10 -9.75 -1.56 11.18
N PRO A 11 -10.97 -2.10 11.11
CA PRO A 11 -11.39 -3.20 11.96
C PRO A 11 -10.62 -4.49 11.64
N HIS A 12 -10.35 -5.28 12.68
CA HIS A 12 -9.64 -6.56 12.55
C HIS A 12 -10.45 -7.63 11.80
N GLY A 13 -11.78 -7.53 11.77
CA GLY A 13 -12.69 -8.36 10.96
C GLY A 13 -12.53 -9.90 11.09
N GLY A 14 -12.03 -10.39 12.23
CA GLY A 14 -11.77 -11.83 12.43
C GLY A 14 -10.52 -12.37 11.73
N GLY A 15 -9.63 -11.49 11.24
CA GLY A 15 -8.40 -11.86 10.52
C GLY A 15 -8.07 -10.99 9.31
N GLY A 16 -8.87 -9.96 9.03
CA GLY A 16 -8.71 -9.01 7.94
C GLY A 16 -10.00 -8.24 7.68
N PRO A 17 -9.99 -7.17 6.86
CA PRO A 17 -8.88 -6.74 6.00
C PRO A 17 -7.80 -5.92 6.72
N GLY A 18 -6.64 -5.78 6.08
CA GLY A 18 -5.56 -4.93 6.56
C GLY A 18 -4.92 -4.11 5.45
N VAL A 19 -4.44 -2.92 5.78
CA VAL A 19 -3.61 -2.08 4.90
C VAL A 19 -2.28 -1.79 5.59
N GLY A 20 -1.19 -1.93 4.83
CA GLY A 20 0.18 -1.84 5.31
C GLY A 20 1.05 -0.81 4.57
N PRO A 21 0.75 0.50 4.61
CA PRO A 21 1.53 1.47 3.84
C PRO A 21 2.97 1.56 4.36
N VAL A 22 3.89 1.84 3.45
CA VAL A 22 5.31 2.07 3.75
C VAL A 22 5.66 3.51 3.39
N ALA A 23 6.12 4.26 4.38
CA ALA A 23 6.80 5.53 4.15
C ALA A 23 8.32 5.28 4.20
N ALA A 24 9.04 5.90 3.28
CA ALA A 24 10.49 5.79 3.15
C ALA A 24 11.11 7.18 3.00
N LYS A 25 12.41 7.32 3.31
CA LYS A 25 13.15 8.57 3.09
C LYS A 25 13.27 8.86 1.58
N ALA A 26 13.45 10.13 1.21
CA ALA A 26 13.43 10.57 -0.19
C ALA A 26 14.40 9.82 -1.13
N HIS A 27 15.59 9.45 -0.63
CA HIS A 27 16.57 8.68 -1.42
C HIS A 27 16.09 7.26 -1.78
N LEU A 28 15.03 6.77 -1.13
CA LEU A 28 14.42 5.47 -1.44
C LEU A 28 13.27 5.56 -2.44
N ALA A 29 12.83 6.78 -2.81
CA ALA A 29 11.73 6.96 -3.75
C ALA A 29 11.90 6.20 -5.07
N PRO A 30 13.10 6.12 -5.69
CA PRO A 30 13.30 5.35 -6.92
C PRO A 30 13.12 3.83 -6.79
N PHE A 31 13.12 3.30 -5.56
CA PHE A 31 12.99 1.86 -5.27
C PHE A 31 11.60 1.48 -4.74
N MET A 32 10.66 2.43 -4.71
CA MET A 32 9.29 2.16 -4.25
C MET A 32 8.55 1.24 -5.24
N PRO A 33 7.54 0.47 -4.78
CA PRO A 33 6.70 -0.34 -5.66
C PRO A 33 6.10 0.46 -6.81
N GLY A 34 5.97 -0.18 -7.98
CA GLY A 34 5.40 0.44 -9.17
C GLY A 34 3.88 0.30 -9.27
N ASP A 35 3.31 0.90 -10.32
CA ASP A 35 1.87 0.88 -10.61
C ASP A 35 1.42 -0.51 -11.08
N ALA A 36 0.39 -1.05 -10.43
CA ALA A 36 -0.20 -2.35 -10.76
C ALA A 36 -0.86 -2.41 -12.14
N ASN A 37 -1.18 -1.27 -12.76
CA ASN A 37 -1.79 -1.19 -14.10
C ASN A 37 -0.76 -1.14 -15.23
N LYS A 38 0.54 -1.02 -14.90
CA LYS A 38 1.62 -0.97 -15.89
C LYS A 38 2.15 -2.37 -16.21
N ALA A 39 2.74 -2.53 -17.38
CA ALA A 39 3.40 -3.76 -17.75
C ALA A 39 4.55 -4.06 -16.78
N ALA A 40 4.70 -5.33 -16.41
CA ALA A 40 5.79 -5.76 -15.55
C ALA A 40 7.14 -5.39 -16.21
N HIS A 41 8.06 -4.84 -15.42
CA HIS A 41 9.41 -4.47 -15.83
C HIS A 41 9.54 -3.28 -16.80
N GLU A 42 8.62 -2.31 -16.79
CA GLU A 42 8.91 -1.00 -17.36
C GLU A 42 10.18 -0.41 -16.72
N ALA A 43 11.15 -0.05 -17.57
CA ALA A 43 12.45 0.46 -17.12
C ALA A 43 12.29 1.74 -16.28
N GLY A 44 12.90 1.76 -15.09
CA GLY A 44 12.82 2.90 -14.16
C GLY A 44 11.58 2.92 -13.28
N HIS A 45 10.78 1.84 -13.26
CA HIS A 45 9.65 1.68 -12.35
C HIS A 45 9.83 0.46 -11.46
N GLY A 46 9.41 0.57 -10.19
CA GLY A 46 9.39 -0.55 -9.27
C GLY A 46 8.44 -1.66 -9.76
N VAL A 47 8.57 -2.84 -9.17
CA VAL A 47 7.64 -3.95 -9.44
C VAL A 47 6.38 -3.74 -8.60
N ALA A 48 5.20 -3.94 -9.19
CA ALA A 48 3.95 -3.93 -8.44
C ALA A 48 3.92 -5.09 -7.44
N ILE A 49 3.55 -4.80 -6.19
CA ILE A 49 3.50 -5.80 -5.10
C ILE A 49 2.06 -6.18 -4.70
N SER A 50 1.08 -5.48 -5.24
CA SER A 50 -0.36 -5.70 -5.05
C SER A 50 -1.07 -5.65 -6.39
N ALA A 51 -2.21 -6.34 -6.51
CA ALA A 51 -2.99 -6.39 -7.75
C ALA A 51 -3.65 -5.05 -8.14
N SER A 52 -3.70 -4.09 -7.22
CA SER A 52 -4.18 -2.72 -7.44
C SER A 52 -3.16 -1.72 -6.92
N ASN A 53 -3.17 -0.49 -7.47
CA ASN A 53 -2.18 0.54 -7.17
C ASN A 53 -2.18 1.00 -5.69
N PHE A 54 -3.33 0.92 -5.00
CA PHE A 54 -3.49 1.36 -3.61
C PHE A 54 -3.99 0.25 -2.67
N GLY A 55 -3.89 -1.02 -3.11
CA GLY A 55 -4.43 -2.16 -2.36
C GLY A 55 -5.94 -2.03 -2.10
N SER A 56 -6.36 -2.31 -0.86
CA SER A 56 -7.76 -2.22 -0.43
C SER A 56 -8.20 -0.76 -0.20
N ALA A 57 -8.23 0.05 -1.25
CA ALA A 57 -8.49 1.49 -1.18
C ALA A 57 -9.83 1.86 -0.49
N GLY A 58 -10.84 1.00 -0.59
CA GLY A 58 -12.16 1.23 0.00
C GLY A 58 -12.19 1.34 1.53
N VAL A 59 -11.16 0.84 2.24
CA VAL A 59 -11.08 0.96 3.71
C VAL A 59 -10.15 2.08 4.19
N LEU A 60 -9.44 2.76 3.29
CA LEU A 60 -8.56 3.90 3.63
C LEU A 60 -9.29 5.06 4.34
N PRO A 61 -10.56 5.41 4.00
CA PRO A 61 -11.28 6.47 4.69
C PRO A 61 -11.40 6.26 6.21
N ILE A 62 -11.35 5.01 6.70
CA ILE A 62 -11.42 4.71 8.14
C ILE A 62 -10.21 5.29 8.89
N SER A 63 -9.01 5.22 8.30
CA SER A 63 -7.79 5.77 8.90
C SER A 63 -7.60 7.26 8.65
N TRP A 64 -8.35 7.82 7.70
CA TRP A 64 -8.31 9.24 7.37
C TRP A 64 -9.18 10.09 8.29
N ALA A 65 -10.33 9.54 8.71
CA ALA A 65 -11.35 10.21 9.51
C ALA A 65 -10.89 10.61 10.92
#